data_AF-A0A1R1XA88-F1
#
_entry.id   AF-A0A1R1XA88-F1
#
_cell.length_a   1.000
_cell.length_b   1.000
_cell.length_c   1.000
_cell.angle_alpha   90.00
_cell.angle_beta   90.00
_cell.angle_gamma   90.00
#
_symmetry.space_group_name_H-M   'P 1'
#
loop_
_entity.id
_entity.type
_entity.pdbx_description
1 polymer ?
#
loop_
_entity_poly.entity_id
_entity_poly.type
_entity_poly.pdbx_seq_one_letter_code
_entity_poly.pdbx_strand_id
1 'polypeptide(L)'
;MSKTAHAVEREFRIIDALCRNTSVPVPKAYLLCTDTSVIGTPFYVMEFLDGRIFVDPAMAGVGASEKPLYLQEMVRVLAQLHAVDFKSVGLDGYGKEGGYYQRQCKSLVKVHDSQAEAVDTVTGTRVGPLPNFYKVTHYLQMNHCPDDISIIHGDYKVDNVVFHKSLPKIIGILDWELSTIGNPRTDLANMTQNIAFPSVSSGLSSIGDINAPFDINSGFNNSILKQYCSLTGFDFPLPGWKYANIFSFYRNSVIYHGIAARVARGQASSKRASTVAKYGPISILRSFKLINSSNL
;
A
#
# COMPACT_ATOMS: atom_id res chain seq x y z
N MET A 1 -2.82 -21.87 16.12
CA MET A 1 -3.05 -21.85 14.65
C MET A 1 -1.86 -21.19 13.98
N SER A 2 -1.49 -21.60 12.76
CA SER A 2 -0.32 -21.05 12.05
C SER A 2 -0.58 -19.60 11.61
N LYS A 3 0.48 -18.79 11.43
CA LYS A 3 0.32 -17.41 10.94
C LYS A 3 -0.37 -17.34 9.58
N THR A 4 -0.16 -18.33 8.72
CA THR A 4 -0.78 -18.43 7.39
C THR A 4 -2.27 -18.72 7.48
N ALA A 5 -2.70 -19.61 8.37
CA ALA A 5 -4.12 -19.89 8.61
C ALA A 5 -4.88 -18.62 9.03
N HIS A 6 -4.30 -17.84 9.94
CA HIS A 6 -4.87 -16.55 10.36
C HIS A 6 -4.91 -15.49 9.24
N ALA A 7 -4.04 -15.57 8.24
CA ALA A 7 -4.08 -14.64 7.10
C ALA A 7 -5.28 -14.94 6.19
N VAL A 8 -5.47 -16.21 5.81
CA VAL A 8 -6.57 -16.65 4.91
C VAL A 8 -7.95 -16.36 5.50
N GLU A 9 -8.15 -16.66 6.78
CA GLU A 9 -9.42 -16.36 7.49
C GLU A 9 -9.71 -14.85 7.52
N ARG A 10 -8.66 -14.05 7.66
CA ARG A 10 -8.78 -12.60 7.81
C ARG A 10 -9.06 -11.91 6.48
N GLU A 11 -8.46 -12.36 5.40
CA GLU A 11 -8.81 -11.94 4.03
C GLU A 11 -10.26 -12.32 3.69
N PHE A 12 -10.65 -13.56 3.95
CA PHE A 12 -12.04 -14.00 3.74
C PHE A 12 -13.02 -13.11 4.50
N ARG A 13 -12.73 -12.81 5.78
CA ARG A 13 -13.60 -11.99 6.64
C ARG A 13 -13.86 -10.60 6.06
N ILE A 14 -12.84 -9.90 5.56
CA ILE A 14 -13.00 -8.55 5.00
C ILE A 14 -13.74 -8.57 3.66
N ILE A 15 -13.41 -9.52 2.78
CA ILE A 15 -14.07 -9.68 1.49
C ILE A 15 -15.56 -10.00 1.69
N ASP A 16 -15.88 -10.96 2.56
CA ASP A 16 -17.26 -11.36 2.85
C ASP A 16 -18.07 -10.21 3.49
N ALA A 17 -17.49 -9.49 4.44
CA ALA A 17 -18.13 -8.35 5.08
C ALA A 17 -18.44 -7.21 4.09
N LEU A 18 -17.49 -6.84 3.24
CA LEU A 18 -17.68 -5.79 2.23
C LEU A 18 -18.67 -6.21 1.16
N CYS A 19 -18.58 -7.44 0.66
CA CYS A 19 -19.45 -7.98 -0.38
C CYS A 19 -20.93 -7.99 0.06
N ARG A 20 -21.21 -8.38 1.31
CA ARG A 20 -22.59 -8.51 1.80
C ARG A 20 -23.24 -7.19 2.20
N ASN A 21 -22.45 -6.25 2.71
CA ASN A 21 -23.00 -5.09 3.43
C ASN A 21 -22.71 -3.75 2.74
N THR A 22 -21.93 -3.73 1.66
CA THR A 22 -21.51 -2.49 1.01
C THR A 22 -21.58 -2.59 -0.51
N SER A 23 -21.35 -1.46 -1.17
CA SER A 23 -21.15 -1.36 -2.62
C SER A 23 -19.68 -1.25 -3.02
N VAL A 24 -18.74 -1.44 -2.07
CA VAL A 24 -17.31 -1.51 -2.38
C VAL A 24 -17.07 -2.72 -3.27
N PRO A 25 -16.47 -2.56 -4.47
CA PRO A 25 -16.28 -3.67 -5.39
C PRO A 25 -15.24 -4.64 -4.83
N VAL A 26 -15.69 -5.83 -4.45
CA VAL A 26 -14.87 -6.97 -4.02
C VAL A 26 -15.46 -8.24 -4.64
N PRO A 27 -14.64 -9.28 -4.90
CA PRO A 27 -15.18 -10.56 -5.37
C PRO A 27 -16.13 -11.15 -4.32
N LYS A 28 -17.19 -11.83 -4.75
CA LYS A 28 -18.02 -12.59 -3.81
C LYS A 28 -17.22 -13.72 -3.16
N ALA A 29 -17.15 -13.73 -1.83
CA ALA A 29 -16.61 -14.86 -1.08
C ALA A 29 -17.66 -15.98 -0.98
N TYR A 30 -17.32 -17.20 -1.41
CA TYR A 30 -18.25 -18.34 -1.41
C TYR A 30 -18.10 -19.22 -0.17
N LEU A 31 -16.87 -19.57 0.19
CA LEU A 31 -16.60 -20.52 1.27
C LEU A 31 -15.23 -20.28 1.90
N LEU A 32 -15.12 -20.50 3.20
CA LEU A 32 -13.85 -20.63 3.94
C LEU A 32 -13.77 -22.05 4.51
N CYS A 33 -12.70 -22.78 4.19
CA CYS A 33 -12.42 -24.10 4.73
C CYS A 33 -11.19 -24.00 5.63
N THR A 34 -11.38 -24.23 6.93
CA THR A 34 -10.29 -24.32 7.93
C THR A 34 -9.88 -25.77 8.22
N ASP A 35 -10.61 -26.75 7.66
CA ASP A 35 -10.26 -28.16 7.76
C ASP A 35 -9.08 -28.50 6.84
N THR A 36 -7.91 -28.58 7.45
CA THR A 36 -6.66 -28.91 6.74
C THR A 36 -6.64 -30.32 6.16
N SER A 37 -7.57 -31.21 6.53
CA SER A 37 -7.64 -32.56 5.96
C SER A 37 -8.07 -32.58 4.49
N VAL A 38 -8.74 -31.51 4.01
CA VAL A 38 -9.28 -31.44 2.65
C VAL A 38 -8.16 -31.27 1.61
N ILE A 39 -7.26 -30.30 1.78
CA ILE A 39 -6.15 -30.03 0.84
C ILE A 39 -4.79 -29.74 1.51
N GLY A 40 -4.64 -29.99 2.80
CA GLY A 40 -3.39 -29.81 3.56
C GLY A 40 -3.16 -28.41 4.14
N THR A 41 -4.02 -27.42 3.85
CA THR A 41 -3.94 -26.05 4.38
C THR A 41 -5.31 -25.39 4.38
N PRO A 42 -5.60 -24.40 5.26
CA PRO A 42 -6.81 -23.60 5.15
C PRO A 42 -6.84 -22.82 3.83
N PHE A 43 -8.04 -22.65 3.26
CA PHE A 43 -8.25 -21.94 2.00
C PHE A 43 -9.65 -21.32 1.96
N TYR A 44 -9.87 -20.37 1.05
CA TYR A 44 -11.20 -19.88 0.71
C TYR A 44 -11.41 -19.88 -0.80
N VAL A 45 -12.68 -19.86 -1.21
CA VAL A 45 -13.11 -19.79 -2.62
C VAL A 45 -13.87 -18.49 -2.82
N MET A 46 -13.57 -17.78 -3.90
CA MET A 46 -14.20 -16.51 -4.26
C MET A 46 -14.56 -16.45 -5.75
N GLU A 47 -15.33 -15.45 -6.13
CA GLU A 47 -15.69 -15.11 -7.49
C GLU A 47 -14.47 -14.89 -8.38
N PHE A 48 -14.53 -15.46 -9.59
CA PHE A 48 -13.59 -15.13 -10.65
C PHE A 48 -14.05 -13.83 -11.34
N LEU A 49 -13.27 -12.76 -11.18
CA LEU A 49 -13.55 -11.47 -11.81
C LEU A 49 -12.95 -11.44 -13.22
N ASP A 50 -13.81 -11.53 -14.23
CA ASP A 50 -13.44 -11.53 -15.64
C ASP A 50 -13.20 -10.09 -16.15
N GLY A 51 -12.05 -9.52 -15.81
CA GLY A 51 -11.67 -8.14 -16.13
C GLY A 51 -10.21 -7.97 -16.56
N ARG A 52 -9.70 -6.74 -16.46
CA ARG A 52 -8.32 -6.35 -16.80
C ARG A 52 -7.60 -5.86 -15.56
N ILE A 53 -6.36 -6.32 -15.39
CA ILE A 53 -5.44 -5.82 -14.37
C ILE A 53 -4.30 -5.09 -15.09
N PHE A 54 -4.04 -3.85 -14.70
CA PHE A 54 -2.87 -3.12 -15.19
C PHE A 54 -1.73 -3.33 -14.19
N VAL A 55 -0.68 -4.04 -14.62
CA VAL A 55 0.50 -4.27 -13.77
C VAL A 55 1.35 -2.99 -13.62
N ASP A 56 1.32 -2.13 -14.63
CA ASP A 56 2.08 -0.88 -14.66
C ASP A 56 1.12 0.32 -14.57
N PRO A 57 1.34 1.29 -13.65
CA PRO A 57 0.54 2.52 -13.61
C PRO A 57 0.70 3.41 -14.85
N ALA A 58 1.63 3.09 -15.75
CA ALA A 58 1.62 3.61 -17.11
C ALA A 58 0.30 3.32 -17.84
N MET A 59 -0.37 2.20 -17.52
CA MET A 59 -1.60 1.71 -18.16
C MET A 59 -1.45 1.65 -19.68
N ALA A 60 -0.41 0.97 -20.17
CA ALA A 60 -0.13 0.85 -21.59
C ALA A 60 -1.36 0.34 -22.36
N GLY A 61 -1.69 1.02 -23.46
CA GLY A 61 -2.89 0.74 -24.26
C GLY A 61 -4.14 1.55 -23.86
N VAL A 62 -4.11 2.30 -22.76
CA VAL A 62 -5.15 3.30 -22.44
C VAL A 62 -4.78 4.64 -23.07
N GLY A 63 -5.72 5.27 -23.77
CA GLY A 63 -5.50 6.58 -24.38
C GLY A 63 -5.22 7.66 -23.34
N ALA A 64 -4.40 8.66 -23.69
CA ALA A 64 -4.03 9.75 -22.78
C ALA A 64 -5.26 10.53 -22.24
N SER A 65 -6.32 10.65 -23.05
CA SER A 65 -7.59 11.28 -22.65
C SER A 65 -8.43 10.41 -21.71
N GLU A 66 -8.27 9.08 -21.75
CA GLU A 66 -9.05 8.15 -20.93
C GLU A 66 -8.38 7.83 -19.61
N LYS A 67 -7.04 7.85 -19.54
CA LYS A 67 -6.27 7.53 -18.34
C LYS A 67 -6.76 8.28 -17.09
N PRO A 68 -7.10 9.59 -17.14
CA PRO A 68 -7.68 10.28 -16.00
C PRO A 68 -8.95 9.62 -15.45
N LEU A 69 -9.80 9.02 -16.29
CA LEU A 69 -11.04 8.35 -15.87
C LEU A 69 -10.75 7.09 -15.02
N TYR A 70 -9.75 6.31 -15.39
CA TYR A 70 -9.33 5.13 -14.61
C TYR A 70 -8.80 5.53 -13.23
N LEU A 71 -8.01 6.60 -13.19
CA LEU A 71 -7.45 7.11 -11.93
C LEU A 71 -8.54 7.73 -11.05
N GLN A 72 -9.48 8.45 -11.65
CA GLN A 72 -10.67 8.97 -10.95
C GLN A 72 -11.52 7.85 -10.35
N GLU A 73 -11.67 6.73 -11.07
CA GLU A 73 -12.37 5.55 -10.57
C GLU A 73 -11.63 4.92 -9.38
N MET A 74 -10.30 4.82 -9.44
CA MET A 74 -9.50 4.36 -8.29
C MET A 74 -9.70 5.25 -7.06
N VAL A 75 -9.74 6.57 -7.22
CA VAL A 75 -10.02 7.51 -6.12
C VAL A 75 -11.44 7.32 -5.60
N ARG A 76 -12.43 7.14 -6.49
CA ARG A 76 -13.82 6.94 -6.11
C ARG A 76 -14.02 5.69 -5.27
N VAL A 77 -13.44 4.57 -5.70
CA VAL A 77 -13.52 3.30 -4.99
C VAL A 77 -12.76 3.35 -3.66
N LEU A 78 -11.61 4.03 -3.61
CA LEU A 78 -10.87 4.21 -2.37
C LEU A 78 -11.65 5.06 -1.35
N ALA A 79 -12.25 6.15 -1.79
CA ALA A 79 -13.12 6.98 -0.95
C ALA A 79 -14.33 6.18 -0.43
N GLN A 80 -14.92 5.34 -1.29
CA GLN A 80 -16.03 4.46 -0.92
C GLN A 80 -15.62 3.44 0.15
N LEU A 81 -14.43 2.83 0.04
CA LEU A 81 -13.87 1.93 1.05
C LEU A 81 -13.67 2.66 2.39
N HIS A 82 -13.06 3.86 2.35
CA HIS A 82 -12.75 4.62 3.56
C HIS A 82 -14.00 5.18 4.25
N ALA A 83 -15.13 5.29 3.55
CA ALA A 83 -16.41 5.71 4.10
C ALA A 83 -17.20 4.58 4.79
N VAL A 84 -16.75 3.32 4.70
CA VAL A 84 -17.43 2.19 5.35
C VAL A 84 -17.33 2.29 6.86
N ASP A 85 -18.47 2.31 7.54
CA ASP A 85 -18.52 2.03 8.98
C ASP A 85 -18.23 0.55 9.22
N PHE A 86 -16.98 0.25 9.50
CA PHE A 86 -16.48 -1.11 9.71
C PHE A 86 -17.21 -1.85 10.83
N LYS A 87 -17.74 -1.16 11.85
CA LYS A 87 -18.49 -1.80 12.93
C LYS A 87 -19.84 -2.29 12.42
N SER A 88 -20.54 -1.46 11.65
CA SER A 88 -21.86 -1.80 11.07
C SER A 88 -21.81 -3.02 10.13
N VAL A 89 -20.67 -3.27 9.50
CA VAL A 89 -20.49 -4.39 8.55
C VAL A 89 -19.86 -5.64 9.17
N GLY A 90 -19.76 -5.71 10.51
CA GLY A 90 -19.26 -6.89 11.23
C GLY A 90 -17.72 -6.99 11.32
N LEU A 91 -17.01 -5.90 11.09
CA LEU A 91 -15.55 -5.81 11.20
C LEU A 91 -15.10 -5.17 12.52
N ASP A 92 -15.96 -5.21 13.55
CA ASP A 92 -15.52 -4.88 14.90
C ASP A 92 -14.37 -5.82 15.34
N GLY A 93 -13.36 -5.24 15.97
CA GLY A 93 -12.11 -5.94 16.32
C GLY A 93 -11.24 -6.41 15.14
N TYR A 94 -11.49 -5.95 13.90
CA TYR A 94 -10.68 -6.33 12.72
C TYR A 94 -9.24 -5.77 12.74
N GLY A 95 -9.05 -4.66 13.46
CA GLY A 95 -7.77 -4.00 13.68
C GLY A 95 -7.86 -3.08 14.89
N LYS A 96 -6.71 -2.58 15.35
CA LYS A 96 -6.68 -1.63 16.47
C LYS A 96 -7.12 -0.23 16.00
N GLU A 97 -8.05 0.37 16.71
CA GLU A 97 -8.51 1.74 16.47
C GLU A 97 -7.48 2.79 16.89
N GLY A 98 -7.51 3.95 16.23
CA GLY A 98 -6.64 5.12 16.46
C GLY A 98 -5.15 4.83 16.33
N GLY A 99 -4.28 5.81 16.58
CA GLY A 99 -2.83 5.69 16.75
C GLY A 99 -2.07 4.89 15.66
N TYR A 100 -2.61 4.83 14.44
CA TYR A 100 -2.10 3.93 13.40
C TYR A 100 -0.64 4.21 13.07
N TYR A 101 -0.30 5.47 12.80
CA TYR A 101 1.06 5.87 12.43
C TYR A 101 2.06 5.62 13.56
N GLN A 102 1.72 5.91 14.81
CA GLN A 102 2.60 5.70 15.97
C GLN A 102 2.91 4.20 16.15
N ARG A 103 1.89 3.34 16.05
CA ARG A 103 2.07 1.89 16.12
C ARG A 103 2.92 1.37 14.96
N GLN A 104 2.63 1.84 13.75
CA GLN A 104 3.39 1.44 12.57
C GLN A 104 4.86 1.89 12.65
N CYS A 105 5.13 3.13 13.05
CA CYS A 105 6.50 3.61 13.27
C CYS A 105 7.25 2.73 14.28
N LYS A 106 6.63 2.38 15.42
CA LYS A 106 7.24 1.48 16.42
C LYS A 106 7.54 0.09 15.85
N SER A 107 6.63 -0.45 15.02
CA SER A 107 6.82 -1.75 14.37
C SER A 107 7.93 -1.70 13.32
N LEU A 108 7.92 -0.67 12.47
CA LEU A 108 8.84 -0.50 11.36
C LEU A 108 10.29 -0.27 11.82
N VAL A 109 10.50 0.41 12.95
CA VAL A 109 11.85 0.50 13.57
C VAL A 109 12.39 -0.88 13.93
N LYS A 110 11.60 -1.70 14.62
CA LYS A 110 12.01 -3.07 14.99
C LYS A 110 12.32 -3.94 13.77
N VAL A 111 11.47 -3.83 12.74
CA VAL A 111 11.65 -4.56 11.49
C VAL A 111 12.92 -4.09 10.78
N HIS A 112 13.14 -2.78 10.68
CA HIS A 112 14.34 -2.20 10.10
C HIS A 112 15.61 -2.69 10.81
N ASP A 113 15.65 -2.60 12.15
CA ASP A 113 16.84 -2.94 12.93
C ASP A 113 17.18 -4.43 12.77
N SER A 114 16.18 -5.32 12.81
CA SER A 114 16.37 -6.74 12.55
C SER A 114 16.84 -7.05 11.12
N GLN A 115 16.42 -6.27 10.13
CA GLN A 115 16.89 -6.41 8.75
C GLN A 115 18.32 -5.92 8.58
N ALA A 116 18.70 -4.83 9.27
CA ALA A 116 20.05 -4.27 9.23
C ALA A 116 21.11 -5.24 9.78
N GLU A 117 20.71 -6.12 10.69
CA GLU A 117 21.55 -7.18 11.25
C GLU A 117 21.80 -8.36 10.30
N ALA A 118 21.05 -8.47 9.20
CA ALA A 118 21.26 -9.53 8.21
C ALA A 118 22.68 -9.46 7.64
N VAL A 119 23.34 -10.62 7.54
CA VAL A 119 24.67 -10.75 6.95
C VAL A 119 24.54 -11.37 5.57
N ASP A 120 25.21 -10.76 4.59
CA ASP A 120 25.30 -11.28 3.24
C ASP A 120 26.18 -12.54 3.23
N THR A 121 25.62 -13.63 2.73
CA THR A 121 26.21 -14.97 2.75
C THR A 121 27.42 -15.11 1.82
N VAL A 122 27.61 -14.19 0.88
CA VAL A 122 28.71 -14.20 -0.09
C VAL A 122 29.85 -13.28 0.38
N THR A 123 29.51 -12.07 0.80
CA THR A 123 30.49 -11.02 1.16
C THR A 123 30.82 -10.98 2.65
N GLY A 124 30.03 -11.64 3.50
CA GLY A 124 30.16 -11.57 4.97
C GLY A 124 29.81 -10.20 5.56
N THR A 125 29.30 -9.26 4.76
CA THR A 125 29.02 -7.89 5.19
C THR A 125 27.58 -7.77 5.68
N ARG A 126 27.35 -6.97 6.74
CA ARG A 126 25.99 -6.65 7.18
C ARG A 126 25.29 -5.77 6.16
N VAL A 127 23.99 -5.98 5.96
CA VAL A 127 23.15 -5.09 5.14
C VAL A 127 23.21 -3.66 5.68
N GLY A 128 23.22 -3.51 7.01
CA GLY A 128 23.37 -2.23 7.68
C GLY A 128 22.10 -1.38 7.67
N PRO A 129 22.06 -0.27 8.44
CA PRO A 129 20.89 0.57 8.53
C PRO A 129 20.69 1.40 7.26
N LEU A 130 19.42 1.69 6.94
CA LEU A 130 19.06 2.61 5.86
C LEU A 130 19.55 4.04 6.18
N PRO A 131 20.06 4.78 5.17
CA PRO A 131 20.55 6.14 5.38
C PRO A 131 19.42 7.09 5.82
N ASN A 132 19.71 7.95 6.80
CA ASN A 132 18.76 8.91 7.40
C ASN A 132 17.49 8.29 8.03
N PHE A 133 17.40 6.97 8.18
CA PHE A 133 16.22 6.29 8.71
C PHE A 133 15.76 6.81 10.07
N TYR A 134 16.70 6.95 11.02
CA TYR A 134 16.38 7.45 12.36
C TYR A 134 16.02 8.93 12.37
N LYS A 135 16.52 9.74 11.43
CA LYS A 135 16.11 11.15 11.29
C LYS A 135 14.66 11.26 10.82
N VAL A 136 14.27 10.46 9.83
CA VAL A 136 12.87 10.38 9.35
C VAL A 136 11.96 9.82 10.44
N THR A 137 12.41 8.78 11.16
CA THR A 137 11.69 8.21 12.31
C THR A 137 11.42 9.27 13.37
N HIS A 138 12.44 10.05 13.75
CA HIS A 138 12.31 11.13 14.72
C HIS A 138 11.31 12.19 14.26
N TYR A 139 11.37 12.61 12.99
CA TYR A 139 10.39 13.54 12.43
C TYR A 139 8.95 12.99 12.56
N LEU A 140 8.72 11.73 12.17
CA LEU A 140 7.39 11.10 12.25
C LEU A 140 6.88 10.96 13.69
N GLN A 141 7.77 10.86 14.68
CA GLN A 141 7.43 10.79 16.10
C GLN A 141 7.10 12.17 16.69
N MET A 142 7.79 13.23 16.24
CA MET A 142 7.60 14.59 16.76
C MET A 142 6.49 15.37 16.05
N ASN A 143 6.11 14.94 14.85
CA ASN A 143 5.03 15.53 14.08
C ASN A 143 3.78 14.66 14.14
N HIS A 144 2.64 15.26 13.81
CA HIS A 144 1.34 14.61 13.92
C HIS A 144 0.58 14.67 12.60
N CYS A 145 -0.25 13.65 12.37
CA CYS A 145 -1.27 13.59 11.35
C CYS A 145 -2.61 13.40 12.06
N PRO A 146 -3.74 13.98 11.58
CA PRO A 146 -5.06 13.69 12.12
C PRO A 146 -5.31 12.18 12.19
N ASP A 147 -5.84 11.72 13.32
CA ASP A 147 -6.04 10.29 13.62
C ASP A 147 -7.40 9.78 13.12
N ASP A 148 -7.70 10.06 11.84
CA ASP A 148 -8.88 9.51 11.17
C ASP A 148 -8.78 7.98 11.10
N ILE A 149 -9.92 7.30 11.27
CA ILE A 149 -10.01 5.86 11.40
C ILE A 149 -10.92 5.32 10.29
N SER A 150 -10.41 4.35 9.53
CA SER A 150 -11.15 3.69 8.46
C SER A 150 -10.63 2.27 8.23
N ILE A 151 -11.34 1.49 7.43
CA ILE A 151 -10.75 0.31 6.78
C ILE A 151 -9.67 0.81 5.82
N ILE A 152 -8.45 0.30 5.96
CA ILE A 152 -7.40 0.49 4.96
C ILE A 152 -7.12 -0.85 4.30
N HIS A 153 -6.89 -0.83 3.00
CA HIS A 153 -6.39 -1.93 2.19
C HIS A 153 -4.93 -2.26 2.52
N GLY A 154 -4.10 -1.25 2.77
CA GLY A 154 -2.69 -1.42 3.15
C GLY A 154 -1.73 -1.60 1.97
N ASP A 155 -2.22 -2.03 0.82
CA ASP A 155 -1.50 -2.02 -0.46
C ASP A 155 -2.41 -1.63 -1.64
N TYR A 156 -3.15 -0.52 -1.51
CA TYR A 156 -4.03 -0.06 -2.59
C TYR A 156 -3.20 0.56 -3.73
N LYS A 157 -3.25 -0.06 -4.90
CA LYS A 157 -2.49 0.30 -6.11
C LYS A 157 -3.11 -0.36 -7.35
N VAL A 158 -2.65 0.03 -8.52
CA VAL A 158 -3.28 -0.31 -9.81
C VAL A 158 -3.30 -1.81 -10.12
N ASP A 159 -2.29 -2.55 -9.69
CA ASP A 159 -2.14 -3.99 -9.90
C ASP A 159 -2.97 -4.84 -8.92
N ASN A 160 -3.55 -4.20 -7.89
CA ASN A 160 -4.45 -4.83 -6.91
C ASN A 160 -5.93 -4.51 -7.17
N VAL A 161 -6.27 -3.94 -8.33
CA VAL A 161 -7.66 -3.71 -8.74
C VAL A 161 -7.93 -4.33 -10.10
N VAL A 162 -9.13 -4.91 -10.23
CA VAL A 162 -9.64 -5.44 -11.49
C VAL A 162 -10.56 -4.40 -12.11
N PHE A 163 -10.18 -3.89 -13.28
CA PHE A 163 -11.05 -3.06 -14.10
C PHE A 163 -11.96 -3.90 -14.98
N HIS A 164 -13.09 -3.34 -15.37
CA HIS A 164 -13.94 -3.89 -16.43
C HIS A 164 -13.14 -4.04 -17.74
N LYS A 165 -13.53 -5.03 -18.57
CA LYS A 165 -12.84 -5.37 -19.83
C LYS A 165 -12.68 -4.21 -20.81
N SER A 166 -13.59 -3.25 -20.78
CA SER A 166 -13.63 -2.14 -21.73
C SER A 166 -13.94 -0.78 -21.11
N LEU A 167 -14.25 -0.72 -19.80
CA LEU A 167 -14.71 0.51 -19.15
C LEU A 167 -13.75 0.93 -18.03
N PRO A 168 -13.60 2.23 -17.75
CA PRO A 168 -12.87 2.75 -16.59
C PRO A 168 -13.69 2.55 -15.30
N LYS A 169 -14.04 1.30 -14.99
CA LYS A 169 -14.83 0.91 -13.83
C LYS A 169 -14.13 -0.23 -13.10
N ILE A 170 -13.94 -0.13 -11.79
CA ILE A 170 -13.39 -1.21 -10.99
C ILE A 170 -14.51 -2.20 -10.66
N ILE A 171 -14.26 -3.48 -10.91
CA ILE A 171 -15.17 -4.59 -10.59
C ILE A 171 -14.70 -5.40 -9.38
N GLY A 172 -13.47 -5.19 -8.91
CA GLY A 172 -13.03 -5.73 -7.62
C GLY A 172 -11.67 -5.20 -7.15
N ILE A 173 -11.52 -5.11 -5.83
CA ILE A 173 -10.25 -4.93 -5.14
C ILE A 173 -9.76 -6.31 -4.68
N LEU A 174 -8.48 -6.61 -4.94
CA LEU A 174 -7.81 -7.86 -4.62
C LEU A 174 -6.70 -7.66 -3.58
N ASP A 175 -6.16 -8.76 -3.04
CA ASP A 175 -4.98 -8.78 -2.18
C ASP A 175 -5.15 -8.03 -0.84
N TRP A 176 -6.06 -8.56 -0.03
CA TRP A 176 -6.43 -8.01 1.28
C TRP A 176 -5.52 -8.48 2.43
N GLU A 177 -4.34 -9.05 2.16
CA GLU A 177 -3.49 -9.65 3.20
C GLU A 177 -3.01 -8.60 4.23
N LEU A 178 -2.83 -7.35 3.78
CA LEU A 178 -2.32 -6.22 4.58
C LEU A 178 -3.39 -5.29 5.14
N SER A 179 -4.67 -5.53 4.83
CA SER A 179 -5.74 -4.61 5.23
C SER A 179 -5.86 -4.54 6.74
N THR A 180 -6.40 -3.46 7.32
CA THR A 180 -6.62 -3.33 8.77
C THR A 180 -7.52 -2.13 9.02
N ILE A 181 -7.84 -1.87 10.29
CA ILE A 181 -8.29 -0.54 10.72
C ILE A 181 -7.05 0.35 10.88
N GLY A 182 -7.08 1.52 10.23
CA GLY A 182 -5.95 2.45 10.18
C GLY A 182 -6.33 3.81 9.61
N ASN A 183 -5.31 4.60 9.28
CA ASN A 183 -5.51 5.97 8.79
C ASN A 183 -5.68 6.00 7.25
N PRO A 184 -6.79 6.53 6.71
CA PRO A 184 -7.11 6.45 5.28
C PRO A 184 -6.06 7.12 4.38
N ARG A 185 -5.33 8.11 4.89
CA ARG A 185 -4.28 8.79 4.11
C ARG A 185 -3.14 7.87 3.72
N THR A 186 -2.95 6.73 4.40
CA THR A 186 -1.89 5.77 4.06
C THR A 186 -2.13 5.12 2.71
N ASP A 187 -3.37 4.74 2.40
CA ASP A 187 -3.69 4.12 1.10
C ASP A 187 -3.68 5.16 -0.01
N LEU A 188 -4.20 6.37 0.26
CA LEU A 188 -4.15 7.46 -0.70
C LEU A 188 -2.69 7.81 -1.06
N ALA A 189 -1.79 7.88 -0.07
CA ALA A 189 -0.38 8.13 -0.29
C ALA A 189 0.31 6.96 -1.02
N ASN A 190 -0.07 5.71 -0.74
CA ASN A 190 0.45 4.54 -1.46
C ASN A 190 0.04 4.59 -2.94
N MET A 191 -1.22 4.88 -3.21
CA MET A 191 -1.78 5.01 -4.56
C MET A 191 -1.11 6.14 -5.35
N THR A 192 -1.02 7.35 -4.80
CA THR A 192 -0.43 8.49 -5.52
C THR A 192 1.06 8.28 -5.79
N GLN A 193 1.79 7.67 -4.86
CA GLN A 193 3.19 7.29 -5.09
C GLN A 193 3.30 6.22 -6.18
N ASN A 194 2.49 5.18 -6.15
CA ASN A 194 2.48 4.16 -7.20
C ASN A 194 2.26 4.79 -8.60
N ILE A 195 1.27 5.68 -8.73
CA ILE A 195 0.97 6.31 -10.02
C ILE A 195 2.06 7.29 -10.47
N ALA A 196 2.70 7.99 -9.54
CA ALA A 196 3.79 8.91 -9.85
C ALA A 196 5.05 8.20 -10.40
N PHE A 197 5.18 6.89 -10.20
CA PHE A 197 6.34 6.12 -10.61
C PHE A 197 6.03 4.93 -11.54
N PRO A 198 5.63 5.19 -12.80
CA PRO A 198 5.44 4.15 -13.82
C PRO A 198 6.72 3.36 -14.08
N SER A 199 6.61 2.16 -14.65
CA SER A 199 7.80 1.34 -14.90
C SER A 199 8.68 1.94 -15.99
N VAL A 200 9.99 1.90 -15.76
CA VAL A 200 11.00 2.30 -16.76
C VAL A 200 11.36 1.15 -17.71
N SER A 201 11.16 -0.09 -17.27
CA SER A 201 11.30 -1.32 -18.05
C SER A 201 10.41 -2.40 -17.43
N SER A 202 10.09 -3.46 -18.18
CA SER A 202 9.11 -4.52 -17.82
C SER A 202 9.11 -4.94 -16.33
N GLY A 203 8.26 -4.29 -15.53
CA GLY A 203 8.05 -4.55 -14.09
C GLY A 203 9.03 -3.88 -13.12
N LEU A 204 9.88 -2.95 -13.55
CA LEU A 204 10.75 -2.15 -12.70
C LEU A 204 10.23 -0.71 -12.64
N SER A 205 9.60 -0.35 -11.53
CA SER A 205 9.08 0.99 -11.26
C SER A 205 10.19 2.05 -11.27
N SER A 206 9.88 3.24 -11.80
CA SER A 206 10.76 4.43 -11.70
C SER A 206 10.94 4.93 -10.25
N ILE A 207 10.30 4.30 -9.27
CA ILE A 207 10.52 4.61 -7.84
C ILE A 207 11.97 4.37 -7.43
N GLY A 208 12.64 3.46 -8.13
CA GLY A 208 14.07 3.16 -8.01
C GLY A 208 14.98 4.14 -8.74
N ASP A 209 14.46 5.14 -9.44
CA ASP A 209 15.23 6.24 -9.98
C ASP A 209 15.23 7.39 -8.97
N ILE A 210 16.41 7.75 -8.45
CA ILE A 210 16.59 8.84 -7.48
C ILE A 210 16.30 10.23 -8.08
N ASN A 211 16.38 10.34 -9.41
CA ASN A 211 16.14 11.58 -10.15
C ASN A 211 14.70 11.72 -10.62
N ALA A 212 13.90 10.64 -10.58
CA ALA A 212 12.49 10.71 -10.94
C ALA A 212 11.77 11.72 -10.02
N PRO A 213 11.18 12.79 -10.58
CA PRO A 213 10.58 13.86 -9.78
C PRO A 213 9.37 13.33 -9.01
N PHE A 214 9.15 13.86 -7.82
CA PHE A 214 7.94 13.62 -7.06
C PHE A 214 7.56 14.89 -6.32
N ASP A 215 6.43 15.46 -6.71
CA ASP A 215 5.87 16.65 -6.09
C ASP A 215 4.47 16.34 -5.57
N ILE A 216 4.33 16.35 -4.24
CA ILE A 216 3.06 16.12 -3.54
C ILE A 216 2.00 17.18 -3.90
N ASN A 217 2.42 18.33 -4.41
CA ASN A 217 1.58 19.46 -4.80
C ASN A 217 1.47 19.63 -6.32
N SER A 218 1.94 18.66 -7.11
CA SER A 218 1.78 18.70 -8.57
C SER A 218 0.29 18.86 -8.94
N GLY A 219 0.01 19.51 -10.08
CA GLY A 219 -1.38 19.68 -10.53
C GLY A 219 -2.16 18.35 -10.61
N PHE A 220 -1.47 17.28 -10.98
CA PHE A 220 -1.99 15.92 -10.96
C PHE A 220 -2.35 15.43 -9.54
N ASN A 221 -1.42 15.48 -8.58
CA ASN A 221 -1.70 15.07 -7.20
C ASN A 221 -2.79 15.92 -6.54
N ASN A 222 -2.79 17.23 -6.80
CA ASN A 222 -3.84 18.12 -6.32
C ASN A 222 -5.21 17.78 -6.91
N SER A 223 -5.29 17.35 -8.17
CA SER A 223 -6.57 16.93 -8.77
C SER A 223 -7.13 15.66 -8.10
N ILE A 224 -6.27 14.66 -7.85
CA ILE A 224 -6.62 13.44 -7.10
C ILE A 224 -7.08 13.79 -5.68
N LEU A 225 -6.33 14.65 -4.98
CA LEU A 225 -6.67 15.06 -3.62
C LEU A 225 -8.01 15.78 -3.55
N LYS A 226 -8.27 16.74 -4.45
CA LYS A 226 -9.54 17.45 -4.51
C LYS A 226 -10.72 16.50 -4.69
N GLN A 227 -10.59 15.52 -5.59
CA GLN A 227 -11.62 14.52 -5.78
C GLN A 227 -11.82 13.67 -4.52
N TYR A 228 -10.73 13.18 -3.92
CA TYR A 228 -10.80 12.36 -2.71
C TYR A 228 -11.46 13.13 -1.54
N CYS A 229 -11.02 14.36 -1.28
CA CYS A 229 -11.61 15.25 -0.27
C CYS A 229 -13.10 15.49 -0.53
N SER A 230 -13.48 15.79 -1.77
CA SER A 230 -14.89 15.99 -2.14
C SER A 230 -15.77 14.76 -1.89
N LEU A 231 -15.24 13.55 -2.08
CA LEU A 231 -15.99 12.31 -1.90
C LEU A 231 -16.06 11.84 -0.44
N THR A 232 -15.09 12.23 0.39
CA THR A 232 -14.97 11.81 1.79
C THR A 232 -15.44 12.88 2.78
N GLY A 233 -15.62 14.12 2.33
CA GLY A 233 -15.94 15.26 3.19
C GLY A 233 -14.74 15.82 3.95
N PHE A 234 -13.52 15.35 3.69
CA PHE A 234 -12.31 15.95 4.25
C PHE A 234 -12.00 17.31 3.63
N ASP A 235 -11.33 18.17 4.40
CA ASP A 235 -10.87 19.47 3.92
C ASP A 235 -9.84 19.36 2.80
N PHE A 236 -9.81 20.36 1.92
CA PHE A 236 -8.75 20.57 0.94
C PHE A 236 -8.09 21.95 1.17
N PRO A 237 -6.75 22.05 1.30
CA PRO A 237 -5.76 20.97 1.26
C PRO A 237 -5.91 19.95 2.41
N LEU A 238 -5.66 18.66 2.12
CA LEU A 238 -5.88 17.58 3.08
C LEU A 238 -4.90 17.67 4.26
N PRO A 239 -5.38 17.93 5.50
CA PRO A 239 -4.49 18.05 6.66
C PRO A 239 -3.70 16.76 6.87
N GLY A 240 -2.40 16.86 7.13
CA GLY A 240 -1.51 15.69 7.28
C GLY A 240 -1.05 15.04 5.97
N TRP A 241 -1.37 15.59 4.79
CA TRP A 241 -0.96 14.99 3.50
C TRP A 241 0.55 14.80 3.33
N LYS A 242 1.34 15.82 3.70
CA LYS A 242 2.81 15.75 3.71
C LYS A 242 3.31 14.63 4.62
N TYR A 243 2.74 14.52 5.82
CA TYR A 243 3.08 13.47 6.79
C TYR A 243 2.80 12.08 6.20
N ALA A 244 1.62 11.86 5.62
CA ALA A 244 1.24 10.58 5.03
C ALA A 244 2.18 10.15 3.89
N ASN A 245 2.64 11.09 3.06
CA ASN A 245 3.61 10.80 2.00
C ASN A 245 5.00 10.44 2.54
N ILE A 246 5.49 11.19 3.54
CA ILE A 246 6.75 10.89 4.23
C ILE A 246 6.68 9.49 4.84
N PHE A 247 5.57 9.17 5.51
CA PHE A 247 5.34 7.86 6.12
C PHE A 247 5.26 6.74 5.08
N SER A 248 4.58 6.94 3.94
CA SER A 248 4.46 5.92 2.90
C SER A 248 5.82 5.54 2.30
N PHE A 249 6.66 6.52 1.95
CA PHE A 249 8.04 6.26 1.51
C PHE A 249 8.89 5.61 2.61
N TYR A 250 8.70 6.01 3.87
CA TYR A 250 9.39 5.43 5.03
C TYR A 250 9.03 3.94 5.20
N ARG A 251 7.73 3.61 5.18
CA ARG A 251 7.23 2.23 5.21
C ARG A 251 7.79 1.41 4.06
N ASN A 252 7.70 1.92 2.84
CA ASN A 252 8.18 1.23 1.64
C ASN A 252 9.69 1.00 1.68
N SER A 253 10.46 1.93 2.26
CA SER A 253 11.90 1.74 2.47
C SER A 253 12.24 0.51 3.31
N VAL A 254 11.46 0.25 4.37
CA VAL A 254 11.62 -0.93 5.25
C VAL A 254 11.17 -2.22 4.55
N ILE A 255 10.15 -2.16 3.70
CA ILE A 255 9.73 -3.31 2.87
C ILE A 255 10.86 -3.70 1.92
N TYR A 256 11.43 -2.73 1.19
CA TYR A 256 12.56 -2.96 0.29
C TYR A 256 13.81 -3.43 1.04
N HIS A 257 14.05 -2.90 2.24
CA HIS A 257 15.14 -3.35 3.10
C HIS A 257 14.98 -4.82 3.53
N GLY A 258 13.74 -5.27 3.77
CA GLY A 258 13.44 -6.69 3.99
C GLY A 258 13.76 -7.58 2.79
N ILE A 259 13.54 -7.08 1.57
CA ILE A 259 13.96 -7.77 0.35
C ILE A 259 15.49 -7.84 0.30
N ALA A 260 16.20 -6.74 0.59
CA ALA A 260 17.66 -6.73 0.66
C ALA A 260 18.20 -7.76 1.67
N ALA A 261 17.62 -7.83 2.87
CA ALA A 261 17.99 -8.83 3.89
C ALA A 261 17.75 -10.28 3.42
N ARG A 262 16.66 -10.55 2.69
CA ARG A 262 16.42 -11.88 2.10
C ARG A 262 17.41 -12.21 0.98
N VAL A 263 17.74 -11.25 0.13
CA VAL A 263 18.76 -11.40 -0.92
C VAL A 263 20.12 -11.73 -0.30
N ALA A 264 20.54 -10.97 0.72
CA ALA A 264 21.79 -11.19 1.46
C ALA A 264 21.87 -12.62 2.03
N ARG A 265 20.77 -13.14 2.56
CA ARG A 265 20.68 -14.51 3.11
C ARG A 265 20.54 -15.63 2.06
N GLY A 266 20.50 -15.30 0.77
CA GLY A 266 20.24 -16.28 -0.30
C GLY A 266 18.80 -16.85 -0.28
N GLN A 267 17.86 -16.16 0.34
CA GLN A 267 16.46 -16.59 0.52
C GLN A 267 15.50 -16.00 -0.54
N ALA A 268 16.01 -15.21 -1.48
CA ALA A 268 15.20 -14.59 -2.52
C ALA A 268 15.12 -15.48 -3.77
N SER A 269 13.90 -15.89 -4.14
CA SER A 269 13.66 -16.77 -5.30
C SER A 269 13.58 -16.04 -6.65
N SER A 270 13.40 -14.72 -6.64
CA SER A 270 13.21 -13.91 -7.86
C SER A 270 14.50 -13.24 -8.32
N LYS A 271 14.82 -13.35 -9.61
CA LYS A 271 15.93 -12.61 -10.27
C LYS A 271 15.80 -11.09 -10.13
N ARG A 272 14.58 -10.57 -9.92
CA ARG A 272 14.32 -9.12 -9.74
C ARG A 272 14.56 -8.64 -8.30
N ALA A 273 14.65 -9.56 -7.33
CA ALA A 273 14.77 -9.20 -5.91
C ALA A 273 16.01 -8.33 -5.64
N SER A 274 17.14 -8.62 -6.29
CA SER A 274 18.37 -7.85 -6.16
C SER A 274 18.26 -6.42 -6.72
N THR A 275 17.40 -6.19 -7.72
CA THR A 275 17.13 -4.84 -8.23
C THR A 275 16.23 -4.07 -7.28
N VAL A 276 15.13 -4.69 -6.83
CA VAL A 276 14.17 -4.08 -5.90
C VAL A 276 14.79 -3.81 -4.52
N ALA A 277 15.74 -4.63 -4.08
CA ALA A 277 16.50 -4.42 -2.85
C ALA A 277 17.19 -3.04 -2.80
N LYS A 278 17.54 -2.46 -3.96
CA LYS A 278 18.18 -1.14 -4.05
C LYS A 278 17.22 0.03 -3.83
N TYR A 279 15.91 -0.21 -3.78
CA TYR A 279 14.90 0.85 -3.67
C TYR A 279 14.75 1.38 -2.24
N GLY A 280 15.23 0.65 -1.23
CA GLY A 280 15.17 1.05 0.19
C GLY A 280 15.85 2.40 0.45
N PRO A 281 17.15 2.55 0.16
CA PRO A 281 17.88 3.81 0.30
C PRO A 281 17.26 4.98 -0.47
N ILE A 282 16.70 4.72 -1.65
CA ILE A 282 16.07 5.74 -2.50
C ILE A 282 14.76 6.22 -1.86
N SER A 283 13.95 5.27 -1.38
CA SER A 283 12.66 5.57 -0.75
C SER A 283 12.84 6.37 0.54
N ILE A 284 13.76 5.97 1.42
CA ILE A 284 14.00 6.73 2.66
C ILE A 284 14.57 8.13 2.39
N LEU A 285 15.39 8.28 1.34
CA LEU A 285 15.88 9.59 0.92
C LEU A 285 14.75 10.49 0.41
N ARG A 286 13.73 9.94 -0.26
CA ARG A 286 12.53 10.71 -0.65
C ARG A 286 11.77 11.23 0.57
N SER A 287 11.56 10.40 1.59
CA SER A 287 11.02 10.86 2.88
C SER A 287 11.85 12.00 3.46
N PHE A 288 13.18 11.84 3.48
CA PHE A 288 14.09 12.86 4.02
C PHE A 288 14.07 14.16 3.22
N LYS A 289 13.99 14.10 1.88
CA LYS A 289 13.85 15.29 1.02
C LYS A 289 12.52 16.02 1.28
N LEU A 290 11.41 15.28 1.42
CA LEU A 290 10.09 15.86 1.73
C LEU A 290 10.08 16.56 3.08
N ILE A 291 10.79 16.06 4.10
CA ILE A 291 10.92 16.77 5.39
C ILE A 291 11.52 18.17 5.17
N ASN A 292 12.54 18.27 4.32
CA ASN A 292 13.30 19.50 4.08
C ASN A 292 12.74 20.38 2.96
N SER A 293 11.68 19.96 2.26
CA SER A 293 11.06 20.79 1.21
C SER A 293 10.19 21.88 1.83
N SER A 294 10.43 23.13 1.43
CA SER A 294 9.79 24.35 1.92
C SER A 294 8.31 24.51 1.56
N ASN A 295 7.71 23.56 0.86
CA ASN A 295 6.33 23.67 0.39
C ASN A 295 5.35 23.47 1.56
N LEU A 296 4.97 24.59 2.18
CA LEU A 296 3.77 24.81 2.99
C LEU A 296 2.75 25.55 2.13
#